data_AF-B8INQ9-F1
#
_entry.id   AF-B8INQ9-F1
#
_cell.length_a   1.000
_cell.length_b   1.000
_cell.length_c   1.000
_cell.angle_alpha   90.00
_cell.angle_beta   90.00
_cell.angle_gamma   90.00
#
_symmetry.space_group_name_H-M   'P 1'
#
loop_
_entity.id
_entity.type
_entity.pdbx_description
1 polymer ?
#
loop_
_entity_poly.entity_id
_entity_poly.type
_entity_poly.pdbx_seq_one_letter_code
_entity_poly.pdbx_strand_id
1 'polypeptide(L)'
;MSLSIEMTLRGVLAAGKWRNEASLKTMSDEDCRNTLIVELAGHTKRAPEDNPQRFNNDELIGKGAIVVFLAQAMRYNRDKLKTMSDDEQRNAIIAHNNTRTGIPMDDLKGLTNQQLVRLALVE
;
A
#
# COMPACT_ATOMS: atom_id res chain seq x y z
N MET A 1 -17.17 -9.46 -3.05
CA MET A 1 -16.72 -8.08 -3.32
C MET A 1 -15.28 -8.18 -3.78
N SER A 2 -14.99 -7.81 -5.02
CA SER A 2 -13.61 -7.72 -5.50
C SER A 2 -12.95 -6.47 -4.90
N LEU A 3 -11.72 -6.60 -4.41
CA LEU A 3 -10.96 -5.47 -3.87
C LEU A 3 -10.54 -4.59 -5.06
N SER A 4 -10.89 -3.31 -5.04
CA SER A 4 -10.40 -2.33 -6.01
C SER A 4 -9.58 -1.27 -5.30
N ILE A 5 -8.39 -0.98 -5.82
CA ILE A 5 -7.50 0.06 -5.30
C ILE A 5 -7.15 0.98 -6.48
N GLU A 6 -7.72 2.18 -6.49
CA GLU A 6 -7.32 3.21 -7.44
C GLU A 6 -5.93 3.75 -7.05
N MET A 7 -4.99 3.79 -7.99
CA MET A 7 -3.61 4.23 -7.77
C MET A 7 -3.50 5.76 -7.71
N THR A 8 -4.27 6.36 -6.82
CA THR A 8 -4.26 7.78 -6.46
C THR A 8 -4.19 7.90 -4.93
N LEU A 9 -3.78 9.06 -4.41
CA LEU A 9 -3.76 9.29 -2.96
C LEU A 9 -5.13 9.00 -2.33
N ARG A 10 -6.19 9.56 -2.91
CA ARG A 10 -7.58 9.37 -2.47
C ARG A 10 -8.03 7.92 -2.59
N GLY A 11 -7.71 7.28 -3.71
CA GLY A 11 -8.07 5.89 -4.00
C GLY A 11 -7.54 4.91 -2.96
N VAL A 12 -6.27 5.07 -2.58
CA VAL A 12 -5.65 4.25 -1.54
C VAL A 12 -6.30 4.48 -0.17
N LEU A 13 -6.54 5.75 0.21
CA LEU A 13 -7.23 6.07 1.48
C LEU A 13 -8.64 5.47 1.55
N ALA A 14 -9.38 5.51 0.43
CA ALA A 14 -10.72 4.93 0.32
C ALA A 14 -10.67 3.40 0.44
N ALA A 15 -9.79 2.73 -0.31
CA ALA A 15 -9.67 1.28 -0.32
C ALA A 15 -9.19 0.72 1.03
N GLY A 16 -8.33 1.46 1.74
CA GLY A 16 -7.91 1.16 3.11
C GLY A 16 -9.00 1.38 4.16
N LYS A 17 -10.14 2.00 3.79
CA LYS A 17 -11.17 2.49 4.72
C LYS A 17 -10.60 3.44 5.78
N TRP A 18 -9.48 4.10 5.48
CA TRP A 18 -8.84 5.04 6.38
C TRP A 18 -9.56 6.38 6.40
N ARG A 19 -10.24 6.73 5.30
CA ARG A 19 -11.18 7.84 5.24
C ARG A 19 -12.46 7.39 4.51
N ASN A 20 -13.59 7.98 4.90
CA ASN A 20 -14.86 7.77 4.21
C ASN A 20 -14.99 8.73 3.01
N GLU A 21 -15.91 8.41 2.09
CA GLU A 21 -16.10 9.15 0.85
C GLU A 21 -16.46 10.64 1.07
N ALA A 22 -17.27 10.94 2.09
CA ALA A 22 -17.67 12.32 2.40
C ALA A 22 -16.46 13.17 2.80
N SER A 23 -15.57 12.63 3.64
CA SER A 23 -14.31 13.30 4.00
C SER A 23 -13.38 13.44 2.80
N LEU A 24 -13.25 12.39 1.98
CA LEU A 24 -12.36 12.41 0.81
C LEU A 24 -12.76 13.44 -0.25
N LYS A 25 -14.06 13.78 -0.36
CA LYS A 25 -14.55 14.81 -1.29
C LYS A 25 -14.10 16.21 -0.91
N THR A 26 -13.90 16.50 0.38
CA THR A 26 -13.53 17.82 0.86
C THR A 26 -12.02 18.00 1.05
N MET A 27 -11.26 16.90 1.06
CA MET A 27 -9.81 16.94 1.23
C MET A 27 -9.11 17.47 -0.03
N SER A 28 -8.08 18.29 0.16
CA SER A 28 -7.13 18.63 -0.89
C SER A 28 -6.19 17.45 -1.17
N ASP A 29 -5.42 17.52 -2.26
CA ASP A 29 -4.43 16.48 -2.54
C ASP A 29 -3.29 16.47 -1.51
N GLU A 30 -2.94 17.64 -0.95
CA GLU A 30 -1.99 17.76 0.15
C GLU A 30 -2.54 17.11 1.44
N ASP A 31 -3.82 17.30 1.76
CA ASP A 31 -4.46 16.63 2.90
C ASP A 31 -4.45 15.11 2.72
N CYS A 32 -4.70 14.63 1.49
CA CYS A 32 -4.66 13.21 1.17
C CYS A 32 -3.24 12.65 1.32
N ARG A 33 -2.22 13.39 0.86
CA ARG A 33 -0.80 13.03 1.01
C ARG A 33 -0.43 12.94 2.49
N ASN A 34 -0.72 13.98 3.27
CA ASN A 34 -0.40 14.02 4.70
C ASN A 34 -1.12 12.93 5.48
N THR A 35 -2.39 12.68 5.14
CA THR A 35 -3.15 11.58 5.74
C THR A 35 -2.52 10.23 5.41
N LEU A 36 -2.13 9.99 4.15
CA LEU A 36 -1.52 8.73 3.75
C LEU A 36 -0.18 8.50 4.47
N ILE A 37 0.62 9.56 4.67
CA ILE A 37 1.85 9.49 5.48
C ILE A 37 1.55 9.04 6.91
N VAL A 38 0.53 9.62 7.55
CA VAL A 38 0.11 9.24 8.92
C VAL A 38 -0.34 7.79 8.97
N GLU A 39 -1.17 7.35 8.02
CA GLU A 39 -1.64 5.96 7.98
C GLU A 39 -0.49 4.98 7.76
N LEU A 40 0.46 5.28 6.88
CA LEU A 40 1.66 4.48 6.67
C LEU A 40 2.54 4.39 7.92
N ALA A 41 2.74 5.50 8.66
CA ALA A 41 3.43 5.45 9.94
C ALA A 41 2.68 4.60 10.99
N GLY A 42 1.35 4.54 10.88
CA GLY A 42 0.49 3.73 11.74
C GLY A 42 0.38 2.25 11.37
N HIS A 43 0.90 1.83 10.22
CA HIS A 43 0.77 0.45 9.70
C HIS A 43 2.10 -0.19 9.29
N THR A 44 3.21 0.54 9.29
CA THR A 44 4.52 0.01 8.87
C THR A 44 5.54 0.20 9.97
N LYS A 45 6.38 -0.81 10.20
CA LYS A 45 7.55 -0.70 11.08
C LYS A 45 8.51 0.32 10.49
N ARG A 46 8.81 1.37 11.25
CA ARG A 46 9.78 2.41 10.87
C ARG A 46 10.93 2.45 11.86
N ALA A 47 12.11 2.74 11.35
CA ALA A 47 13.24 3.13 12.18
C ALA A 47 13.02 4.57 12.69
N PRO A 48 13.56 4.95 13.85
CA PRO A 48 13.43 6.30 14.41
C PRO A 48 13.82 7.43 13.45
N GLU A 49 14.77 7.16 12.55
CA GLU A 49 15.29 8.10 11.56
C GLU A 49 14.49 8.15 10.24
N ASP A 50 13.51 7.27 10.04
CA ASP A 50 12.78 7.19 8.78
C ASP A 50 11.72 8.30 8.68
N ASN A 51 11.98 9.28 7.82
CA ASN A 51 11.06 10.39 7.55
C ASN A 51 10.19 10.09 6.31
N PRO A 52 8.92 9.70 6.46
CA PRO A 52 8.04 9.41 5.33
C PRO A 52 7.69 10.64 4.47
N GLN A 53 7.95 11.87 4.93
CA GLN A 53 7.73 13.07 4.10
C GLN A 53 8.68 13.14 2.89
N ARG A 54 9.78 12.37 2.90
CA ARG A 54 10.74 12.31 1.79
C ARG A 54 10.18 11.64 0.52
N PHE A 55 9.14 10.82 0.66
CA PHE A 55 8.59 10.06 -0.46
C PHE A 55 7.74 10.94 -1.36
N ASN A 56 7.89 10.84 -2.67
CA ASN A 56 6.98 11.51 -3.60
C ASN A 56 5.58 10.84 -3.59
N ASN A 57 4.60 11.42 -4.29
CA ASN A 57 3.24 10.90 -4.29
C ASN A 57 3.15 9.46 -4.85
N ASP A 58 3.89 9.13 -5.90
CA ASP A 58 3.86 7.80 -6.51
C ASP A 58 4.41 6.71 -5.57
N GLU A 59 5.47 7.04 -4.82
CA GLU A 59 6.03 6.16 -3.79
C GLU A 59 5.04 5.94 -2.65
N LEU A 60 4.38 7.00 -2.17
CA LEU A 60 3.37 6.91 -1.12
C LEU A 60 2.16 6.09 -1.57
N ILE A 61 1.65 6.35 -2.78
CA ILE A 61 0.55 5.60 -3.39
C ILE A 61 0.92 4.11 -3.46
N GLY A 62 2.12 3.79 -3.98
CA GLY A 62 2.57 2.42 -4.10
C GLY A 62 2.70 1.71 -2.75
N LYS A 63 3.36 2.33 -1.76
CA LYS A 63 3.51 1.77 -0.41
C LYS A 63 2.15 1.59 0.27
N GLY A 64 1.29 2.59 0.19
CA GLY A 64 -0.06 2.54 0.75
C GLY A 64 -0.91 1.45 0.11
N ALA A 65 -0.85 1.31 -1.22
CA ALA A 65 -1.57 0.26 -1.95
C ALA A 65 -1.13 -1.15 -1.53
N ILE A 66 0.16 -1.37 -1.26
CA ILE A 66 0.66 -2.65 -0.71
C ILE A 66 0.05 -2.90 0.66
N VAL A 67 0.11 -1.92 1.58
CA VAL A 67 -0.48 -2.05 2.92
C VAL A 67 -1.97 -2.39 2.84
N VAL A 68 -2.72 -1.69 2.00
CA VAL A 68 -4.15 -1.94 1.80
C VAL A 68 -4.39 -3.34 1.24
N PHE A 69 -3.62 -3.77 0.24
CA PHE A 69 -3.73 -5.12 -0.32
C PHE A 69 -3.47 -6.19 0.75
N LEU A 70 -2.39 -6.06 1.52
CA LEU A 70 -2.06 -7.01 2.58
C LEU A 70 -3.14 -7.03 3.68
N ALA A 71 -3.70 -5.88 4.04
CA ALA A 71 -4.77 -5.80 5.02
C ALA A 71 -6.06 -6.47 4.53
N GLN A 72 -6.48 -6.17 3.29
CA GLN A 72 -7.79 -6.54 2.79
C GLN A 72 -7.82 -7.93 2.16
N ALA A 73 -6.84 -8.26 1.32
CA ALA A 73 -6.75 -9.53 0.60
C ALA A 73 -6.03 -10.61 1.43
N MET A 74 -4.89 -10.27 2.03
CA MET A 74 -4.08 -11.22 2.82
C MET A 74 -4.48 -11.27 4.30
N ARG A 75 -5.46 -10.46 4.73
CA ARG A 75 -5.98 -10.39 6.11
C ARG A 75 -4.93 -10.08 7.17
N TYR A 76 -3.88 -9.34 6.81
CA TYR A 76 -2.89 -8.89 7.79
C TYR A 76 -3.49 -7.76 8.61
N ASN A 77 -3.74 -8.03 9.90
CA ASN A 77 -4.23 -7.00 10.80
C ASN A 77 -3.14 -5.95 11.08
N ARG A 78 -3.55 -4.85 11.73
CA ARG A 78 -2.66 -3.73 12.02
C ARG A 78 -1.44 -4.12 12.85
N ASP A 79 -1.60 -5.01 13.83
CA ASP A 79 -0.50 -5.47 14.68
C ASP A 79 0.54 -6.23 13.86
N LYS A 80 0.10 -7.10 12.95
CA LYS A 80 1.00 -7.78 12.01
C LYS A 80 1.72 -6.78 11.11
N LEU A 81 0.99 -5.86 10.47
CA LEU A 81 1.56 -4.89 9.54
C LEU A 81 2.60 -3.99 10.22
N LYS A 82 2.35 -3.56 11.46
CA LYS A 82 3.30 -2.76 12.27
C LYS A 82 4.60 -3.46 12.62
N THR A 83 4.65 -4.79 12.53
CA THR A 83 5.92 -5.53 12.71
C THR A 83 6.77 -5.59 11.44
N MET A 84 6.20 -5.21 10.29
CA MET A 84 6.81 -5.34 8.98
C MET A 84 7.30 -3.99 8.45
N SER A 85 8.54 -3.93 7.97
CA SER A 85 9.08 -2.79 7.22
C SER A 85 8.43 -2.65 5.84
N ASP A 86 8.67 -1.51 5.17
CA ASP A 86 8.23 -1.30 3.79
C ASP A 86 8.74 -2.43 2.85
N ASP A 87 9.98 -2.89 3.04
CA ASP A 87 10.59 -3.95 2.24
C ASP A 87 9.97 -5.32 2.54
N GLU A 88 9.67 -5.61 3.80
CA GLU A 88 8.99 -6.85 4.19
C GLU A 88 7.57 -6.91 3.63
N GLN A 89 6.85 -5.78 3.65
CA GLN A 89 5.52 -5.66 3.03
C GLN A 89 5.59 -5.84 1.51
N ARG A 90 6.58 -5.22 0.84
CA ARG A 90 6.82 -5.40 -0.60
C ARG A 90 7.19 -6.85 -0.95
N ASN A 91 8.04 -7.49 -0.16
CA ASN A 91 8.41 -8.89 -0.38
C ASN A 91 7.22 -9.83 -0.19
N ALA A 92 6.30 -9.54 0.74
CA ALA A 92 5.09 -10.32 0.92
C ALA A 92 4.19 -10.32 -0.32
N ILE A 93 3.99 -9.16 -0.97
CA ILE A 93 3.21 -9.11 -2.22
C ILE A 93 3.95 -9.75 -3.41
N ILE A 94 5.28 -9.64 -3.48
CA ILE A 94 6.09 -10.36 -4.48
C ILE A 94 5.91 -11.87 -4.33
N ALA A 95 6.03 -12.40 -3.11
CA ALA A 95 5.85 -13.82 -2.83
C ALA A 95 4.44 -14.31 -3.17
N HIS A 96 3.43 -13.49 -2.86
CA HIS A 96 2.04 -13.75 -3.24
C HIS A 96 1.89 -13.84 -4.77
N ASN A 97 2.38 -12.83 -5.51
CA ASN A 97 2.31 -12.81 -6.97
C ASN A 97 3.07 -13.98 -7.59
N ASN A 98 4.27 -14.29 -7.12
CA ASN A 98 5.06 -15.43 -7.60
C ASN A 98 4.29 -16.75 -7.45
N THR A 99 3.70 -16.99 -6.28
CA THR A 99 2.91 -18.20 -6.01
C THR A 99 1.69 -18.29 -6.93
N ARG A 100 1.05 -17.15 -7.21
CA ARG A 100 -0.18 -17.09 -7.99
C ARG A 100 0.04 -17.21 -9.50
N THR A 101 1.08 -16.56 -10.02
CA THR A 101 1.29 -16.39 -11.48
C THR A 101 2.42 -17.25 -12.03
N GLY A 102 3.31 -17.77 -11.19
CA GLY A 102 4.53 -18.46 -11.60
C GLY A 102 5.62 -17.53 -12.18
N ILE A 103 5.39 -16.22 -12.24
CA ILE A 103 6.41 -15.25 -12.71
C ILE A 103 7.61 -15.31 -11.77
N PRO A 104 8.86 -15.44 -12.26
CA PRO A 104 10.06 -15.48 -11.44
C PRO A 104 10.16 -14.30 -10.46
N MET A 105 10.68 -14.56 -9.26
CA MET A 105 10.82 -13.52 -8.23
C MET A 105 11.69 -12.36 -8.69
N ASP A 106 12.71 -12.61 -9.50
CA ASP A 106 13.61 -11.55 -9.99
C ASP A 106 12.91 -10.60 -10.97
N ASP A 107 12.02 -11.11 -11.81
CA ASP A 107 11.18 -10.28 -12.68
C ASP A 107 10.21 -9.44 -11.85
N LEU A 108 9.59 -10.04 -10.81
CA LEU A 108 8.69 -9.33 -9.91
C LEU A 108 9.39 -8.24 -9.09
N LYS A 109 10.65 -8.47 -8.67
CA LYS A 109 11.46 -7.46 -7.97
C LYS A 109 11.72 -6.23 -8.84
N GLY A 110 11.74 -6.38 -10.17
CA GLY A 110 11.85 -5.28 -11.12
C GLY A 110 10.60 -4.41 -11.24
N LEU A 111 9.44 -4.85 -10.72
CA LEU A 111 8.18 -4.12 -10.83
C LEU A 111 8.05 -3.03 -9.74
N THR A 112 7.46 -1.90 -10.09
CA THR A 112 7.08 -0.88 -9.10
C THR A 112 6.03 -1.42 -8.12
N ASN A 113 5.88 -0.78 -6.95
CA ASN A 113 4.84 -1.15 -5.97
C ASN A 113 3.43 -1.13 -6.58
N GLN A 114 3.12 -0.12 -7.40
CA GLN A 114 1.82 -0.03 -8.07
C GLN A 114 1.61 -1.17 -9.07
N GLN A 115 2.64 -1.56 -9.83
CA GLN A 115 2.57 -2.70 -10.75
C GLN A 115 2.37 -4.02 -10.00
N LEU A 116 3.06 -4.23 -8.88
CA LEU A 116 2.87 -5.42 -8.04
C LEU A 116 1.45 -5.52 -7.50
N VAL A 117 0.87 -4.42 -7.04
CA VAL A 117 -0.51 -4.40 -6.55
C VAL A 117 -1.49 -4.62 -7.70
N ARG A 118 -1.33 -3.94 -8.83
CA ARG A 118 -2.18 -4.17 -10.02
C ARG A 118 -2.14 -5.64 -10.44
N LEU A 119 -0.96 -6.24 -10.49
CA LEU A 119 -0.83 -7.67 -10.78
C LEU A 119 -1.56 -8.53 -9.75
N ALA A 120 -1.52 -8.17 -8.46
CA ALA A 120 -2.19 -8.93 -7.41
C ALA A 120 -3.73 -8.78 -7.42
N LEU A 121 -4.26 -7.70 -8.02
CA LEU A 121 -5.70 -7.40 -8.10
C LEU A 121 -6.41 -8.02 -9.32
N VAL A 122 -5.68 -8.48 -10.34
CA VAL A 122 -6.28 -9.13 -11.50
C VAL A 122 -6.74 -10.54 -11.10
N GLU A 123 -8.01 -10.65 -10.72
CA GLU A 123 -8.80 -11.89 -10.61
C GLU A 123 -9.40 -12.29 -11.96
#